data_AF-A0A6A5S751-F1
#
_entry.id   AF-A0A6A5S751-F1
#
_cell.length_a   1.000
_cell.length_b   1.000
_cell.length_c   1.000
_cell.angle_alpha   90.00
_cell.angle_beta   90.00
_cell.angle_gamma   90.00
#
_symmetry.space_group_name_H-M   'P 1'
#
loop_
_entity.id
_entity.type
_entity.pdbx_description
1 polymer ?
#
loop_
_entity_poly.entity_id
_entity_poly.type
_entity_poly.pdbx_seq_one_letter_code
_entity_poly.pdbx_strand_id
1 'polypeptide(L)'
;MPTISPFGITSAGVIEYRGATSPPPLIRATASNVHTPRDWNADLTRSLEHKCDKDVLLHFLGSSLHGAPVHLNEAAVVCIDAEWWMRDPKPTTELGVAELMSTCLFPDVHAANILAGIRVAHARTIAHAHLRNDFPGAGDPENFHFGTSKFVTEEEVKQVLIETFVRESPYSCAGNVQPIILVGHAVENEFEHMQSAFGVNLRSYGTIVKVIDTQTMAQEAGIKGPKGPNIGLRDLLAYFNIAIPNLHTAGNDAAGTLIAAVLLALKDTLYPGTFGKPPVMLQGLTMQNVVNELCAMGKALPAPSWGMEVFCTRCDRDNHVRANCFAKVQCDVSVSLPGSATEGF
;
A
#
# COMPACT_ATOMS: atom_id res chain seq x y z
N MET A 1 34.64 -47.94 47.72
CA MET A 1 34.32 -48.07 49.16
C MET A 1 34.25 -46.67 49.75
N PRO A 2 33.24 -46.29 50.55
CA PRO A 2 31.82 -46.68 50.58
C PRO A 2 30.90 -45.48 50.17
N THR A 3 29.90 -45.60 49.31
CA THR A 3 28.52 -46.15 49.44
C THR A 3 27.44 -45.22 50.05
N ILE A 4 26.42 -44.94 49.20
CA ILE A 4 24.97 -45.08 49.44
C ILE A 4 24.15 -43.86 49.98
N SER A 5 23.25 -43.41 49.09
CA SER A 5 22.00 -42.60 49.23
C SER A 5 20.98 -43.27 50.20
N PRO A 6 19.82 -42.72 50.67
CA PRO A 6 18.77 -42.19 49.78
C PRO A 6 17.67 -41.22 50.33
N PHE A 7 16.83 -40.75 49.38
CA PHE A 7 15.41 -40.32 49.45
C PHE A 7 14.94 -39.15 50.34
N GLY A 8 14.24 -38.21 49.69
CA GLY A 8 13.30 -37.26 50.31
C GLY A 8 12.46 -36.54 49.26
N ILE A 9 11.29 -37.11 48.92
CA ILE A 9 10.25 -36.53 48.05
C ILE A 9 9.37 -35.59 48.88
N THR A 10 9.13 -34.35 48.41
CA THR A 10 7.89 -33.56 48.63
C THR A 10 7.76 -32.61 47.42
N SER A 11 6.80 -32.79 46.51
CA SER A 11 5.37 -32.43 46.55
C SER A 11 5.09 -30.92 46.45
N ALA A 12 4.54 -30.55 45.28
CA ALA A 12 3.50 -29.56 45.02
C ALA A 12 3.78 -28.06 45.27
N GLY A 13 3.78 -27.32 44.16
CA GLY A 13 3.62 -25.86 44.12
C GLY A 13 3.03 -25.44 42.77
N VAL A 14 1.74 -25.73 42.57
CA VAL A 14 0.93 -25.19 41.47
C VAL A 14 0.74 -23.70 41.74
N ILE A 15 1.25 -22.82 40.88
CA ILE A 15 0.87 -21.41 40.90
C ILE A 15 -0.46 -21.30 40.16
N GLU A 16 -1.55 -21.25 40.93
CA GLU A 16 -2.87 -20.84 40.45
C GLU A 16 -2.81 -19.35 40.02
N TYR A 17 -3.01 -19.07 38.74
CA TYR A 17 -3.44 -17.75 38.28
C TYR A 17 -4.96 -17.66 38.43
N ARG A 18 -5.43 -17.05 39.52
CA ARG A 18 -6.82 -16.62 39.68
C ARG A 18 -6.90 -15.09 39.74
N GLY A 19 -7.79 -14.53 38.92
CA GLY A 19 -8.41 -13.24 39.17
C GLY A 19 -7.86 -12.05 38.39
N ALA A 20 -8.23 -11.93 37.11
CA ALA A 20 -8.26 -10.64 36.44
C ALA A 20 -9.33 -9.78 37.15
N THR A 21 -8.88 -8.80 37.92
CA THR A 21 -9.72 -7.69 38.41
C THR A 21 -9.61 -6.53 37.42
N SER A 22 -10.71 -5.82 37.26
CA SER A 22 -11.04 -4.82 36.25
C SER A 22 -9.94 -3.78 35.97
N PRO A 23 -9.87 -3.23 34.73
CA PRO A 23 -8.91 -2.17 34.41
C PRO A 23 -9.21 -0.90 35.23
N PRO A 24 -8.16 -0.12 35.59
CA PRO A 24 -8.30 1.09 36.38
C PRO A 24 -9.02 2.20 35.58
N PRO A 25 -9.67 3.16 36.27
CA PRO A 25 -10.45 4.20 35.62
C PRO A 25 -9.54 5.19 34.86
N LEU A 26 -10.03 5.62 33.70
CA LEU A 26 -9.45 6.69 32.87
C LEU A 26 -9.25 7.96 33.70
N ILE A 27 -7.99 8.36 33.87
CA ILE A 27 -7.63 9.66 34.42
C ILE A 27 -8.04 10.71 33.40
N ARG A 28 -9.04 11.52 33.76
CA ARG A 28 -9.43 12.74 33.04
C ARG A 28 -8.24 13.71 33.05
N ALA A 29 -7.56 13.85 31.92
CA ALA A 29 -6.62 14.95 31.70
C ALA A 29 -7.42 16.25 31.60
N THR A 30 -7.09 17.21 32.47
CA THR A 30 -7.67 18.55 32.48
C THR A 30 -7.11 19.37 31.31
N ALA A 31 -8.00 20.12 30.66
CA ALA A 31 -7.70 20.96 29.51
C ALA A 31 -6.81 22.15 29.90
N SER A 32 -5.54 22.12 29.51
CA SER A 32 -4.73 23.33 29.28
C SER A 32 -3.42 22.98 28.55
N ASN A 33 -3.28 23.50 27.32
CA ASN A 33 -2.10 23.52 26.44
C ASN A 33 -1.73 22.22 25.70
N VAL A 34 -2.62 21.79 24.79
CA VAL A 34 -2.30 20.81 23.74
C VAL A 34 -1.92 21.58 22.48
N HIS A 35 -0.66 21.50 22.03
CA HIS A 35 -0.29 21.93 20.68
C HIS A 35 -1.11 21.11 19.68
N THR A 36 -1.87 21.78 18.83
CA THR A 36 -2.70 21.12 17.81
C THR A 36 -1.82 20.55 16.68
N PRO A 37 -2.01 19.29 16.24
CA PRO A 37 -1.23 18.62 15.18
C PRO A 37 -1.23 19.30 13.79
N ARG A 38 -1.95 20.42 13.62
CA ARG A 38 -2.06 21.15 12.35
C ARG A 38 -0.84 22.02 12.04
N ASP A 39 -0.15 22.54 13.05
CA ASP A 39 0.88 23.55 12.80
C ASP A 39 2.13 22.93 12.15
N TRP A 40 2.59 21.77 12.61
CA TRP A 40 3.80 21.12 12.07
C TRP A 40 3.60 20.54 10.67
N ASN A 41 2.46 19.90 10.40
CA ASN A 41 2.17 19.39 9.06
C ASN A 41 1.96 20.54 8.06
N ALA A 42 1.37 21.67 8.48
CA ALA A 42 1.28 22.87 7.65
C ALA A 42 2.67 23.47 7.37
N ASP A 43 3.56 23.50 8.37
CA ASP A 43 4.93 23.97 8.20
C ASP A 43 5.74 23.04 7.27
N LEU A 44 5.60 21.72 7.44
CA LEU A 44 6.19 20.74 6.53
C LEU A 44 5.69 20.95 5.11
N THR A 45 4.37 21.06 4.92
CA THR A 45 3.75 21.31 3.61
C THR A 45 4.37 22.53 2.94
N ARG A 46 4.47 23.66 3.66
CA ARG A 46 5.08 24.88 3.14
C ARG A 46 6.57 24.72 2.83
N SER A 47 7.31 23.98 3.66
CA SER A 47 8.74 23.73 3.45
C SER A 47 9.03 22.85 2.23
N LEU A 48 8.08 21.98 1.86
CA LEU A 48 8.19 21.03 0.75
C LEU A 48 7.56 21.53 -0.56
N GLU A 49 6.77 22.60 -0.52
CA GLU A 49 5.99 23.12 -1.67
C GLU A 49 6.86 23.33 -2.93
N HIS A 50 8.07 23.85 -2.77
CA HIS A 50 9.00 24.13 -3.87
C HIS A 50 10.12 23.10 -4.03
N LYS A 51 10.08 22.00 -3.27
CA LYS A 51 11.04 20.90 -3.40
C LYS A 51 10.57 19.97 -4.51
N CYS A 52 11.48 19.57 -5.39
CA CYS A 52 11.15 18.61 -6.44
C CYS A 52 10.89 17.22 -5.83
N ASP A 53 10.04 16.46 -6.51
CA ASP A 53 9.56 15.17 -6.01
C ASP A 53 10.70 14.17 -5.83
N LYS A 54 11.68 14.18 -6.75
CA LYS A 54 12.89 13.37 -6.66
C LYS A 54 13.67 13.63 -5.37
N ASP A 55 13.94 14.89 -5.03
CA ASP A 55 14.75 15.24 -3.86
C ASP A 55 14.02 14.92 -2.56
N VAL A 56 12.70 15.11 -2.52
CA VAL A 56 11.88 14.70 -1.37
C VAL A 56 11.91 13.19 -1.22
N LEU A 57 11.73 12.42 -2.28
CA LEU A 57 11.77 10.96 -2.17
C LEU A 57 13.16 10.45 -1.79
N LEU A 58 14.22 11.01 -2.39
CA LEU A 58 15.61 10.68 -2.04
C LEU A 58 15.91 10.87 -0.55
N HIS A 59 15.18 11.74 0.15
CA HIS A 59 15.28 11.90 1.59
C HIS A 59 15.06 10.58 2.34
N PHE A 60 14.02 9.85 1.94
CA PHE A 60 13.61 8.57 2.52
C PHE A 60 14.43 7.40 1.98
N LEU A 61 15.27 7.64 0.97
CA LEU A 61 16.14 6.65 0.32
C LEU A 61 17.62 6.86 0.67
N GLY A 62 17.90 7.56 1.77
CA GLY A 62 19.26 7.69 2.32
C GLY A 62 19.98 9.00 2.10
N SER A 63 19.40 9.91 1.30
CA SER A 63 19.94 11.27 1.15
C SER A 63 19.32 12.19 2.19
N SER A 64 19.99 13.28 2.57
CA SER A 64 19.35 14.30 3.41
C SER A 64 18.82 15.43 2.54
N LEU A 65 17.54 15.78 2.68
CA LEU A 65 16.98 16.93 2.00
C LEU A 65 17.47 18.22 2.68
N HIS A 66 18.32 19.00 1.99
CA HIS A 66 18.91 20.19 2.58
C HIS A 66 17.84 21.23 2.98
N GLY A 67 17.91 21.64 4.24
CA GLY A 67 16.98 22.60 4.85
C GLY A 67 15.61 22.01 5.20
N ALA A 68 15.42 20.70 5.09
CA ALA A 68 14.17 20.06 5.55
C ALA A 68 14.05 20.10 7.08
N PRO A 69 12.85 20.36 7.62
CA PRO A 69 12.60 20.23 9.06
C PRO A 69 12.86 18.79 9.54
N VAL A 70 13.38 18.63 10.76
CA VAL A 70 13.72 17.31 11.35
C VAL A 70 12.52 16.37 11.39
N HIS A 71 11.32 16.91 11.59
CA HIS A 71 10.07 16.12 11.63
C HIS A 71 9.71 15.46 10.29
N LEU A 72 10.35 15.84 9.18
CA LEU A 72 10.20 15.12 7.90
C LEU A 72 10.66 13.66 8.01
N ASN A 73 11.64 13.37 8.87
CA ASN A 73 12.14 12.00 9.10
C ASN A 73 11.07 11.08 9.71
N GLU A 74 10.02 11.64 10.31
CA GLU A 74 8.91 10.87 10.87
C GLU A 74 7.82 10.57 9.83
N ALA A 75 7.91 11.14 8.62
CA ALA A 75 6.87 10.99 7.62
C ALA A 75 6.84 9.57 7.04
N ALA A 76 5.64 9.10 6.70
CA ALA A 76 5.44 7.85 5.98
C ALA A 76 5.36 8.09 4.48
N VAL A 77 5.93 7.18 3.69
CA VAL A 77 5.81 7.20 2.22
C VAL A 77 4.79 6.16 1.82
N VAL A 78 3.61 6.63 1.41
CA VAL A 78 2.44 5.80 1.12
C VAL A 78 2.02 6.02 -0.32
N CYS A 79 1.61 4.95 -0.99
CA CYS A 79 0.95 4.96 -2.28
C CYS A 79 -0.43 4.32 -2.11
N ILE A 80 -1.43 4.88 -2.78
CA ILE A 80 -2.76 4.28 -2.89
C ILE A 80 -3.14 4.18 -4.36
N ASP A 81 -3.95 3.18 -4.66
CA ASP A 81 -4.62 3.05 -5.94
C ASP A 81 -6.02 2.44 -5.71
N ALA A 82 -6.95 2.71 -6.61
CA ALA A 82 -8.28 2.12 -6.55
C ALA A 82 -8.77 1.74 -7.94
N GLU A 83 -9.40 0.57 -8.02
CA GLU A 83 -10.02 0.09 -9.24
C GLU A 83 -11.54 0.14 -9.09
N TRP A 84 -12.22 0.40 -10.21
CA TRP A 84 -13.67 0.49 -10.28
C TRP A 84 -14.24 -0.27 -11.46
N TRP A 85 -15.52 -0.59 -11.36
CA TRP A 85 -16.25 -1.15 -12.49
C TRP A 85 -16.42 -0.09 -13.57
N MET A 86 -16.12 -0.40 -14.84
CA MET A 86 -16.13 0.63 -15.89
C MET A 86 -17.53 1.01 -16.39
N ARG A 87 -18.57 0.29 -15.96
CA ARG A 87 -19.97 0.59 -16.31
C ARG A 87 -20.63 1.38 -15.18
N ASP A 88 -21.56 2.27 -15.53
CA ASP A 88 -22.29 3.07 -14.55
C ASP A 88 -23.01 2.16 -13.54
N PRO A 89 -22.99 2.49 -12.23
CA PRO A 89 -22.55 3.75 -11.63
C PRO A 89 -21.05 3.83 -11.29
N LYS A 90 -20.23 2.92 -11.79
CA LYS A 90 -18.79 2.79 -11.54
C LYS A 90 -18.41 2.63 -10.07
N PRO A 91 -19.04 1.69 -9.34
CA PRO A 91 -18.66 1.43 -7.97
C PRO A 91 -17.19 1.01 -7.86
N THR A 92 -16.52 1.45 -6.81
CA THR A 92 -15.17 1.01 -6.47
C THR A 92 -15.20 -0.46 -6.07
N THR A 93 -14.35 -1.24 -6.74
CA THR A 93 -14.26 -2.69 -6.54
C THR A 93 -13.07 -3.06 -5.67
N GLU A 94 -11.98 -2.29 -5.72
CA GLU A 94 -10.72 -2.62 -5.07
C GLU A 94 -10.00 -1.38 -4.52
N LEU A 95 -9.23 -1.57 -3.46
CA LEU A 95 -8.30 -0.59 -2.89
C LEU A 95 -6.93 -1.25 -2.72
N GLY A 96 -5.90 -0.60 -3.23
CA GLY A 96 -4.50 -0.93 -3.00
C GLY A 96 -3.85 0.11 -2.11
N VAL A 97 -3.04 -0.35 -1.15
CA VAL A 97 -2.19 0.52 -0.34
C VAL A 97 -0.80 -0.08 -0.33
N ALA A 98 0.20 0.69 -0.74
CA ALA A 98 1.60 0.32 -0.64
C ALA A 98 2.35 1.33 0.24
N GLU A 99 3.18 0.86 1.14
CA GLU A 99 3.97 1.70 2.02
C GLU A 99 5.44 1.29 1.98
N LEU A 100 6.34 2.28 1.91
CA LEU A 100 7.78 2.05 1.97
C LEU A 100 8.23 2.12 3.43
N MET A 101 8.56 0.95 3.99
CA MET A 101 9.19 0.88 5.30
C MET A 101 10.68 1.19 5.17
N SER A 102 11.19 2.14 5.96
CA SER A 102 12.62 2.46 5.98
C SER A 102 13.40 1.31 6.63
N THR A 103 14.00 0.46 5.82
CA THR A 103 14.80 -0.70 6.28
C THR A 103 16.29 -0.48 6.10
N CYS A 104 16.71 0.32 5.11
CA CYS A 104 18.10 0.55 4.73
C CYS A 104 18.28 1.91 4.04
N LEU A 105 19.37 2.62 4.36
CA LEU A 105 19.65 3.98 3.85
C LEU A 105 20.61 4.02 2.65
N PHE A 106 21.11 2.89 2.14
CA PHE A 106 21.99 2.89 0.97
C PHE A 106 21.53 1.85 -0.03
N PRO A 107 21.29 2.21 -1.30
CA PRO A 107 20.81 1.26 -2.29
C PRO A 107 21.91 0.25 -2.64
N ASP A 108 21.56 -1.03 -2.63
CA ASP A 108 22.37 -2.08 -3.23
C ASP A 108 22.04 -2.24 -4.73
N VAL A 109 22.45 -3.37 -5.32
CA VAL A 109 22.16 -3.68 -6.72
C VAL A 109 20.65 -3.61 -6.94
N HIS A 110 20.22 -2.74 -7.88
CA HIS A 110 18.81 -2.53 -8.18
C HIS A 110 17.96 -2.01 -7.00
N ALA A 111 18.59 -1.51 -5.93
CA ALA A 111 17.94 -1.11 -4.68
C ALA A 111 17.06 -2.22 -4.08
N ALA A 112 17.44 -3.49 -4.25
CA ALA A 112 16.73 -4.64 -3.73
C ALA A 112 16.48 -4.54 -2.22
N ASN A 113 17.47 -4.09 -1.45
CA ASN A 113 17.33 -3.89 0.00
C ASN A 113 16.28 -2.84 0.40
N ILE A 114 16.15 -1.77 -0.38
CA ILE A 114 15.13 -0.73 -0.17
C ILE A 114 13.75 -1.24 -0.60
N LEU A 115 13.68 -1.85 -1.80
CA LEU A 115 12.42 -2.38 -2.33
C LEU A 115 11.86 -3.51 -1.44
N ALA A 116 12.70 -4.27 -0.76
CA ALA A 116 12.30 -5.24 0.27
C ALA A 116 11.55 -4.61 1.46
N GLY A 117 11.66 -3.29 1.64
CA GLY A 117 10.89 -2.51 2.62
C GLY A 117 9.45 -2.22 2.20
N ILE A 118 9.08 -2.43 0.94
CA ILE A 118 7.71 -2.18 0.47
C ILE A 118 6.75 -3.20 1.09
N ARG A 119 5.64 -2.72 1.64
CA ARG A 119 4.52 -3.50 2.17
C ARG A 119 3.27 -3.14 1.39
N VAL A 120 2.51 -4.13 0.96
CA VAL A 120 1.36 -3.94 0.09
C VAL A 120 0.16 -4.65 0.68
N ALA A 121 -0.95 -3.92 0.78
CA ALA A 121 -2.24 -4.47 1.12
C ALA A 121 -3.20 -4.30 -0.06
N HIS A 122 -4.11 -5.25 -0.20
CA HIS A 122 -5.12 -5.25 -1.25
C HIS A 122 -6.48 -5.63 -0.68
N ALA A 123 -7.44 -4.75 -0.86
CA ALA A 123 -8.80 -4.90 -0.38
C ALA A 123 -9.77 -4.98 -1.56
N ARG A 124 -10.77 -5.85 -1.47
CA ARG A 124 -11.88 -5.96 -2.42
C ARG A 124 -13.18 -5.69 -1.70
N THR A 125 -13.98 -4.76 -2.22
CA THR A 125 -15.24 -4.36 -1.57
C THR A 125 -16.28 -5.46 -1.74
N ILE A 126 -16.76 -6.07 -0.66
CA ILE A 126 -17.69 -7.21 -0.65
C ILE A 126 -18.90 -6.95 -1.55
N ALA A 127 -19.53 -5.78 -1.42
CA ALA A 127 -20.71 -5.39 -2.19
C ALA A 127 -20.49 -5.42 -3.71
N HIS A 128 -19.25 -5.23 -4.17
CA HIS A 128 -18.89 -5.06 -5.57
C HIS A 128 -17.87 -6.10 -6.07
N ALA A 129 -17.42 -7.02 -5.23
CA ALA A 129 -16.35 -7.96 -5.56
C ALA A 129 -16.74 -8.98 -6.66
N HIS A 130 -18.04 -9.12 -6.93
CA HIS A 130 -18.56 -9.93 -8.03
C HIS A 130 -18.43 -9.22 -9.41
N LEU A 131 -18.28 -7.90 -9.42
CA LEU A 131 -18.12 -7.10 -10.63
C LEU A 131 -16.69 -7.25 -11.17
N ARG A 132 -16.58 -7.56 -12.45
CA ARG A 132 -15.30 -7.70 -13.17
C ARG A 132 -15.39 -6.94 -14.49
N ASN A 133 -14.29 -6.29 -14.82
CA ASN A 133 -14.11 -5.68 -16.12
C ASN A 133 -13.68 -6.75 -17.14
N ASP A 134 -14.26 -6.73 -18.34
CA ASP A 134 -14.09 -7.77 -19.38
C ASP A 134 -13.45 -7.25 -20.69
N PHE A 135 -12.93 -6.02 -20.68
CA PHE A 135 -12.28 -5.43 -21.85
C PHE A 135 -10.80 -5.85 -22.00
N PRO A 136 -10.22 -5.79 -23.22
CA PRO A 136 -8.82 -6.11 -23.42
C PRO A 136 -7.88 -5.27 -22.54
N GLY A 137 -7.10 -5.94 -21.71
CA GLY A 137 -6.18 -5.30 -20.77
C GLY A 137 -6.78 -5.01 -19.39
N ALA A 138 -8.06 -5.32 -19.15
CA ALA A 138 -8.60 -5.37 -17.80
C ALA A 138 -7.78 -6.37 -16.95
N GLY A 139 -7.51 -6.00 -15.70
CA GLY A 139 -6.84 -6.88 -14.76
C GLY A 139 -7.77 -7.98 -14.25
N ASP A 140 -7.17 -8.98 -13.62
CA ASP A 140 -7.91 -10.00 -12.90
C ASP A 140 -7.82 -9.73 -11.39
N PRO A 141 -8.92 -9.30 -10.74
CA PRO A 141 -8.92 -8.94 -9.32
C PRO A 141 -8.65 -10.13 -8.37
N GLU A 142 -8.64 -11.36 -8.91
CA GLU A 142 -8.24 -12.55 -8.15
C GLU A 142 -6.71 -12.77 -8.12
N ASN A 143 -5.94 -12.03 -8.93
CA ASN A 143 -4.49 -12.22 -9.10
C ASN A 143 -3.66 -11.07 -8.48
N PHE A 144 -3.78 -10.91 -7.17
CA PHE A 144 -2.87 -10.04 -6.40
C PHE A 144 -1.51 -10.74 -6.16
N HIS A 145 -0.41 -10.07 -6.49
CA HIS A 145 0.92 -10.70 -6.51
C HIS A 145 1.77 -10.40 -5.26
N PHE A 146 1.44 -9.36 -4.50
CA PHE A 146 2.27 -8.87 -3.37
C PHE A 146 1.75 -9.29 -1.99
N GLY A 147 0.80 -10.22 -1.91
CA GLY A 147 0.25 -10.71 -0.64
C GLY A 147 -1.06 -11.44 -0.82
N THR A 148 -1.95 -11.30 0.16
CA THR A 148 -3.29 -11.90 0.19
C THR A 148 -4.35 -10.82 0.06
N SER A 149 -5.24 -10.96 -0.92
CA SER A 149 -6.41 -10.09 -1.04
C SER A 149 -7.36 -10.31 0.13
N LYS A 150 -7.86 -9.22 0.71
CA LYS A 150 -8.85 -9.24 1.78
C LYS A 150 -10.17 -8.71 1.25
N PHE A 151 -11.27 -9.25 1.72
CA PHE A 151 -12.62 -8.78 1.40
C PHE A 151 -13.16 -7.96 2.56
N VAL A 152 -13.66 -6.78 2.24
CA VAL A 152 -14.02 -5.74 3.22
C VAL A 152 -15.36 -5.11 2.91
N THR A 153 -16.07 -4.65 3.94
CA THR A 153 -17.22 -3.74 3.73
C THR A 153 -16.75 -2.35 3.33
N GLU A 154 -17.66 -1.50 2.85
CA GLU A 154 -17.32 -0.10 2.54
C GLU A 154 -16.88 0.69 3.79
N GLU A 155 -17.46 0.39 4.96
CA GLU A 155 -17.05 0.97 6.24
C GLU A 155 -15.63 0.55 6.62
N GLU A 156 -15.27 -0.72 6.40
CA GLU A 156 -13.90 -1.19 6.63
C GLU A 156 -12.92 -0.54 5.65
N VAL A 157 -13.29 -0.30 4.39
CA VAL A 157 -12.46 0.48 3.45
C VAL A 157 -12.22 1.90 3.97
N LYS A 158 -13.27 2.59 4.46
CA LYS A 158 -13.13 3.92 5.07
C LYS A 158 -12.20 3.88 6.28
N GLN A 159 -12.33 2.85 7.11
CA GLN A 159 -11.47 2.67 8.28
C GLN A 159 -10.01 2.43 7.88
N VAL A 160 -9.75 1.61 6.85
CA VAL A 160 -8.38 1.40 6.30
C VAL A 160 -7.79 2.72 5.80
N LEU A 161 -8.57 3.54 5.08
CA LEU A 161 -8.11 4.87 4.65
C LEU A 161 -7.82 5.79 5.85
N ILE A 162 -8.69 5.82 6.85
CA ILE A 162 -8.47 6.62 8.06
C ILE A 162 -7.22 6.15 8.79
N GLU A 163 -7.04 4.85 9.02
CA GLU A 163 -5.87 4.29 9.71
C GLU A 163 -4.57 4.47 8.91
N THR A 164 -4.66 4.54 7.58
CA THR A 164 -3.50 4.80 6.73
C THR A 164 -3.07 6.27 6.82
N PHE A 165 -4.03 7.21 6.75
CA PHE A 165 -3.74 8.64 6.64
C PHE A 165 -3.81 9.42 7.96
N VAL A 166 -4.43 8.86 9.00
CA VAL A 166 -4.68 9.51 10.30
C VAL A 166 -4.23 8.56 11.40
N ARG A 167 -2.91 8.31 11.44
CA ARG A 167 -2.27 7.46 12.45
C ARG A 167 -1.34 8.26 13.35
N GLU A 168 -1.21 7.82 14.58
CA GLU A 168 -0.30 8.41 15.55
C GLU A 168 1.15 8.27 15.07
N SER A 169 1.95 9.33 15.23
CA SER A 169 3.39 9.22 14.99
C SER A 169 3.98 8.23 16.01
N PRO A 170 4.69 7.17 15.57
CA PRO A 170 5.30 6.19 16.46
C PRO A 170 6.41 6.79 17.33
N TYR A 171 6.85 8.01 17.03
CA TYR A 171 7.94 8.71 17.70
C TYR A 171 7.47 9.89 18.55
N SER A 172 6.19 10.28 18.48
CA SER A 172 5.68 11.42 19.26
C SER A 172 5.04 10.98 20.57
N CYS A 173 5.46 11.60 21.68
CA CYS A 173 4.83 11.41 22.98
C CYS A 173 3.52 12.22 23.15
N ALA A 174 3.07 12.94 22.12
CA ALA A 174 2.13 14.06 22.25
C ALA A 174 0.93 14.03 21.28
N GLY A 175 0.42 12.85 20.93
CA GLY A 175 -0.82 12.73 20.14
C GLY A 175 -0.76 13.37 18.75
N ASN A 176 0.45 13.54 18.19
CA ASN A 176 0.62 14.07 16.85
C ASN A 176 0.33 12.99 15.81
N VAL A 177 -0.34 13.39 14.72
CA VAL A 177 -0.58 12.53 13.55
C VAL A 177 0.65 12.53 12.65
N GLN A 178 1.02 11.35 12.17
CA GLN A 178 2.19 11.16 11.31
C GLN A 178 2.01 11.92 9.98
N PRO A 179 3.03 12.68 9.52
CA PRO A 179 3.00 13.27 8.19
C PRO A 179 3.03 12.19 7.11
N ILE A 180 2.34 12.41 5.99
CA ILE A 180 2.26 11.48 4.87
C ILE A 180 2.84 12.13 3.61
N ILE A 181 3.77 11.44 2.97
CA ILE A 181 4.20 11.67 1.59
C ILE A 181 3.40 10.71 0.72
N LEU A 182 2.45 11.25 -0.05
CA LEU A 182 1.62 10.45 -0.93
C LEU A 182 2.30 10.30 -2.29
N VAL A 183 2.48 9.07 -2.76
CA VAL A 183 3.03 8.73 -4.07
C VAL A 183 1.90 8.20 -4.96
N GLY A 184 1.81 8.68 -6.19
CA GLY A 184 0.81 8.22 -7.15
C GLY A 184 1.30 8.22 -8.59
N HIS A 185 0.41 7.83 -9.49
CA HIS A 185 0.62 7.84 -10.93
C HIS A 185 -0.58 8.51 -11.60
N ALA A 186 -0.55 9.84 -11.74
CA ALA A 186 -1.71 10.71 -12.02
C ALA A 186 -2.70 10.88 -10.83
N VAL A 187 -2.12 11.12 -9.65
CA VAL A 187 -2.73 11.08 -8.29
C VAL A 187 -4.01 11.92 -8.07
N GLU A 188 -4.27 12.92 -8.93
CA GLU A 188 -5.45 13.78 -8.80
C GLU A 188 -6.75 13.02 -9.07
N ASN A 189 -6.71 12.03 -9.97
CA ASN A 189 -7.88 11.21 -10.29
C ASN A 189 -8.31 10.38 -9.06
N GLU A 190 -7.34 9.88 -8.30
CA GLU A 190 -7.59 9.05 -7.12
C GLU A 190 -8.26 9.88 -6.00
N PHE A 191 -7.89 11.15 -5.82
CA PHE A 191 -8.53 12.01 -4.82
C PHE A 191 -10.02 12.24 -5.11
N GLU A 192 -10.36 12.56 -6.36
CA GLU A 192 -11.75 12.75 -6.79
C GLU A 192 -12.55 11.45 -6.65
N HIS A 193 -11.93 10.31 -6.97
CA HIS A 193 -12.56 9.01 -6.84
C HIS A 193 -12.80 8.61 -5.38
N MET A 194 -11.81 8.73 -4.49
CA MET A 194 -11.96 8.40 -3.07
C MET A 194 -13.06 9.23 -2.39
N GLN A 195 -13.14 10.52 -2.74
CA GLN A 195 -14.18 11.42 -2.24
C GLN A 195 -15.58 11.00 -2.72
N SER A 196 -15.73 10.64 -4.00
CA SER A 196 -17.03 10.29 -4.58
C SER A 196 -17.50 8.90 -4.15
N ALA A 197 -16.60 7.91 -4.10
CA ALA A 197 -16.93 6.53 -3.77
C ALA A 197 -17.17 6.30 -2.28
N PHE A 198 -16.30 6.83 -1.42
CA PHE A 198 -16.33 6.52 0.01
C PHE A 198 -16.75 7.71 0.89
N GLY A 199 -16.93 8.90 0.30
CA GLY A 199 -17.15 10.13 1.06
C GLY A 199 -15.92 10.58 1.83
N VAL A 200 -14.73 10.05 1.50
CA VAL A 200 -13.48 10.31 2.22
C VAL A 200 -12.68 11.40 1.51
N ASN A 201 -12.54 12.56 2.16
CA ASN A 201 -11.66 13.62 1.68
C ASN A 201 -10.27 13.47 2.29
N LEU A 202 -9.36 12.78 1.61
CA LEU A 202 -8.00 12.56 2.10
C LEU A 202 -7.25 13.88 2.39
N ARG A 203 -7.48 14.93 1.59
CA ARG A 203 -6.84 16.24 1.80
C ARG A 203 -7.34 16.93 3.07
N SER A 204 -8.59 16.69 3.47
CA SER A 204 -9.19 17.32 4.65
C SER A 204 -8.54 16.89 5.97
N TYR A 205 -7.83 15.76 5.99
CA TYR A 205 -7.12 15.27 7.16
C TYR A 205 -5.91 16.14 7.53
N GLY A 206 -5.32 16.87 6.57
CA GLY A 206 -4.16 17.74 6.83
C GLY A 206 -2.89 16.97 7.20
N THR A 207 -2.82 15.67 6.90
CA THR A 207 -1.67 14.80 7.15
C THR A 207 -0.79 14.62 5.92
N ILE A 208 -1.36 14.75 4.71
CA ILE A 208 -0.59 14.72 3.46
C ILE A 208 0.19 16.03 3.32
N VAL A 209 1.51 15.96 3.52
CA VAL A 209 2.40 17.14 3.48
C VAL A 209 3.10 17.32 2.13
N LYS A 210 3.12 16.27 1.30
CA LYS A 210 3.61 16.34 -0.07
C LYS A 210 2.96 15.24 -0.90
N VAL A 211 2.67 15.56 -2.15
CA VAL A 211 2.23 14.60 -3.16
C VAL A 211 3.35 14.48 -4.20
N ILE A 212 3.69 13.25 -4.56
CA ILE A 212 4.71 12.88 -5.52
C ILE A 212 4.04 12.14 -6.67
N ASP A 213 4.22 12.64 -7.90
CA ASP A 213 3.65 12.00 -9.09
C ASP A 213 4.74 11.37 -9.96
N THR A 214 4.66 10.06 -10.14
CA THR A 214 5.62 9.32 -10.96
C THR A 214 5.61 9.68 -12.44
N GLN A 215 4.52 10.24 -12.98
CA GLN A 215 4.50 10.80 -14.34
C GLN A 215 5.37 12.07 -14.42
N THR A 216 5.26 12.95 -13.43
CA THR A 216 6.09 14.16 -13.33
C THR A 216 7.56 13.78 -13.18
N MET A 217 7.88 12.87 -12.26
CA MET A 217 9.25 12.38 -12.07
C MET A 217 9.83 11.74 -13.34
N ALA A 218 9.02 10.96 -14.10
CA ALA A 218 9.46 10.38 -15.37
C ALA A 218 9.77 11.46 -16.42
N GLN A 219 8.93 12.49 -16.52
CA GLN A 219 9.15 13.61 -17.43
C GLN A 219 10.42 14.38 -17.10
N GLU A 220 10.65 14.70 -15.82
CA GLU A 220 11.87 15.36 -15.35
C GLU A 220 13.12 14.52 -15.62
N ALA A 221 13.01 13.19 -15.53
CA ALA A 221 14.06 12.26 -15.89
C ALA A 221 14.23 12.06 -17.42
N GLY A 222 13.43 12.73 -18.25
CA GLY A 222 13.48 12.62 -19.71
C GLY A 222 12.92 11.29 -20.25
N ILE A 223 12.15 10.55 -19.45
CA ILE A 223 11.54 9.27 -19.81
C ILE A 223 10.16 9.54 -20.40
N LYS A 224 9.94 9.09 -21.64
CA LYS A 224 8.68 9.30 -22.36
C LYS A 224 8.01 7.98 -22.67
N GLY A 225 6.68 7.99 -22.58
CA GLY A 225 5.86 6.86 -22.99
C GLY A 225 5.65 6.80 -24.50
N PRO A 226 5.12 5.69 -25.02
CA PRO A 226 4.83 5.52 -26.44
C PRO A 226 3.73 6.47 -26.94
N LYS A 227 2.88 6.99 -26.04
CA LYS A 227 1.72 7.84 -26.36
C LYS A 227 1.93 9.32 -26.03
N GLY A 228 3.13 9.72 -25.58
CA GLY A 228 3.41 11.11 -25.22
C GLY A 228 4.22 11.26 -23.92
N PRO A 229 4.22 12.48 -23.33
CA PRO A 229 5.01 12.78 -22.13
C PRO A 229 4.46 12.10 -20.87
N ASN A 230 3.16 11.83 -20.80
CA ASN A 230 2.53 11.10 -19.68
C ASN A 230 2.67 9.60 -19.94
N ILE A 231 3.77 9.03 -19.47
CA ILE A 231 4.01 7.59 -19.57
C ILE A 231 3.03 6.83 -18.67
N GLY A 232 2.43 5.75 -19.16
CA GLY A 232 1.61 4.87 -18.33
C GLY A 232 2.47 3.95 -17.46
N LEU A 233 1.93 3.51 -16.31
CA LEU A 233 2.69 2.74 -15.33
C LEU A 233 3.34 1.48 -15.93
N ARG A 234 2.61 0.73 -16.76
CA ARG A 234 3.14 -0.45 -17.45
C ARG A 234 4.39 -0.13 -18.27
N ASP A 235 4.36 0.97 -19.03
CA ASP A 235 5.47 1.40 -19.88
C ASP A 235 6.65 1.90 -19.03
N LEU A 236 6.35 2.56 -17.90
CA LEU A 236 7.36 3.03 -16.95
C LEU A 236 8.07 1.85 -16.26
N LEU A 237 7.34 0.83 -15.82
CA LEU A 237 7.92 -0.41 -15.30
C LEU A 237 8.75 -1.12 -16.37
N ALA A 238 8.26 -1.20 -17.60
CA ALA A 238 8.98 -1.78 -18.73
C ALA A 238 10.23 -0.98 -19.14
N TYR A 239 10.30 0.31 -18.81
CA TYR A 239 11.53 1.09 -18.93
C TYR A 239 12.63 0.55 -17.99
N PHE A 240 12.27 0.18 -16.77
CA PHE A 240 13.16 -0.43 -15.77
C PHE A 240 13.31 -1.95 -15.91
N ASN A 241 12.93 -2.55 -17.04
CA ASN A 241 12.98 -4.00 -17.27
C ASN A 241 12.13 -4.82 -16.28
N ILE A 242 10.97 -4.28 -15.88
CA ILE A 242 10.01 -4.93 -14.98
C ILE A 242 8.73 -5.25 -15.74
N ALA A 243 8.21 -6.46 -15.51
CA ALA A 243 6.85 -6.84 -15.85
C ALA A 243 6.15 -7.36 -14.59
N ILE A 244 5.09 -6.67 -14.18
CA ILE A 244 4.16 -7.13 -13.13
C ILE A 244 2.94 -7.72 -13.85
N PRO A 245 2.69 -9.04 -13.75
CA PRO A 245 1.47 -9.62 -14.30
C PRO A 245 0.25 -9.05 -13.60
N ASN A 246 -0.89 -8.98 -14.30
CA ASN A 246 -2.16 -8.44 -13.74
C ASN A 246 -1.99 -7.08 -13.05
N LEU A 247 -1.25 -6.15 -13.67
CA LEU A 247 -0.97 -4.84 -13.08
C LEU A 247 -2.23 -4.09 -12.63
N HIS A 248 -3.35 -4.23 -13.36
CA HIS A 248 -4.67 -3.62 -13.08
C HIS A 248 -5.45 -4.35 -11.98
N THR A 249 -4.79 -4.63 -10.86
CA THR A 249 -5.45 -4.79 -9.57
C THR A 249 -4.92 -3.68 -8.70
N ALA A 250 -5.75 -3.08 -7.87
CA ALA A 250 -5.33 -1.88 -7.13
C ALA A 250 -4.06 -2.12 -6.29
N GLY A 251 -3.91 -3.31 -5.70
CA GLY A 251 -2.72 -3.68 -4.94
C GLY A 251 -1.44 -3.80 -5.80
N ASN A 252 -1.53 -4.42 -6.98
CA ASN A 252 -0.38 -4.54 -7.88
C ASN A 252 0.01 -3.17 -8.46
N ASP A 253 -0.96 -2.31 -8.76
CA ASP A 253 -0.73 -0.97 -9.28
C ASP A 253 -0.04 -0.09 -8.23
N ALA A 254 -0.56 -0.04 -6.99
CA ALA A 254 0.07 0.67 -5.88
C ALA A 254 1.53 0.20 -5.63
N ALA A 255 1.77 -1.11 -5.68
CA ALA A 255 3.11 -1.67 -5.57
C ALA A 255 4.02 -1.23 -6.74
N GLY A 256 3.53 -1.37 -7.96
CA GLY A 256 4.25 -0.97 -9.18
C GLY A 256 4.60 0.51 -9.18
N THR A 257 3.67 1.36 -8.78
CA THR A 257 3.84 2.81 -8.66
C THR A 257 4.93 3.15 -7.65
N LEU A 258 4.92 2.54 -6.46
CA LEU A 258 5.94 2.79 -5.45
C LEU A 258 7.33 2.26 -5.86
N ILE A 259 7.40 1.08 -6.50
CA ILE A 259 8.64 0.55 -7.09
C ILE A 259 9.19 1.52 -8.14
N ALA A 260 8.33 2.01 -9.04
CA ALA A 260 8.72 2.96 -10.09
C ALA A 260 9.24 4.28 -9.49
N ALA A 261 8.59 4.79 -8.44
CA ALA A 261 9.02 6.01 -7.74
C ALA A 261 10.44 5.86 -7.15
N VAL A 262 10.70 4.75 -6.44
CA VAL A 262 12.04 4.46 -5.88
C VAL A 262 13.10 4.40 -6.97
N LEU A 263 12.82 3.69 -8.08
CA LEU A 263 13.77 3.54 -9.17
C LEU A 263 13.99 4.83 -9.97
N LEU A 264 12.96 5.68 -10.11
CA LEU A 264 13.08 7.01 -10.71
C LEU A 264 13.97 7.91 -9.85
N ALA A 265 13.74 7.94 -8.53
CA ALA A 265 14.54 8.74 -7.61
C ALA A 265 16.02 8.33 -7.62
N LEU A 266 16.27 7.02 -7.59
CA LEU A 266 17.62 6.45 -7.53
C LEU A 266 18.27 6.19 -8.90
N LYS A 267 17.61 6.54 -10.01
CA LYS A 267 18.05 6.17 -11.37
C LYS A 267 19.54 6.49 -11.62
N ASP A 268 19.96 7.70 -11.29
CA ASP A 268 21.31 8.17 -11.58
C ASP A 268 22.36 7.57 -10.63
N THR A 269 21.93 7.18 -9.43
CA THR A 269 22.74 6.47 -8.43
C THR A 269 22.93 5.00 -8.81
N LEU A 270 21.85 4.33 -9.24
CA LEU A 270 21.85 2.91 -9.61
C LEU A 270 22.49 2.65 -10.97
N TYR A 271 22.32 3.58 -11.91
CA TYR A 271 22.72 3.40 -13.31
C TYR A 271 23.56 4.60 -13.80
N PRO A 272 24.70 4.90 -13.15
CA PRO A 272 25.51 6.05 -13.49
C PRO A 272 25.99 5.99 -14.95
N GLY A 273 25.89 7.11 -15.65
CA GLY A 273 26.30 7.23 -17.06
C GLY A 273 25.39 6.49 -18.06
N THR A 274 24.27 5.91 -17.62
CA THR A 274 23.32 5.24 -18.52
C THR A 274 22.40 6.26 -19.17
N PHE A 275 22.44 6.32 -20.50
CA PHE A 275 21.49 7.06 -21.32
C PHE A 275 20.35 6.14 -21.76
N GLY A 276 19.12 6.51 -21.39
CA GLY A 276 17.94 5.67 -21.68
C GLY A 276 17.79 4.50 -20.71
N LYS A 277 17.24 3.38 -21.22
CA LYS A 277 16.83 2.24 -20.38
C LYS A 277 18.00 1.66 -19.58
N PRO A 278 17.81 1.36 -18.28
CA PRO A 278 18.78 0.65 -17.46
C PRO A 278 19.20 -0.70 -18.06
N PRO A 279 20.40 -1.19 -17.72
CA PRO A 279 20.81 -2.54 -18.12
C PRO A 279 19.84 -3.59 -17.57
N VAL A 280 19.56 -4.61 -18.38
CA VAL A 280 18.66 -5.73 -18.00
C VAL A 280 19.22 -6.51 -16.81
N MET A 281 20.55 -6.61 -16.73
CA MET A 281 21.27 -7.37 -15.71
C MET A 281 22.42 -6.53 -15.16
N LEU A 282 22.50 -6.45 -13.84
CA LEU A 282 23.57 -5.79 -13.11
C LEU A 282 24.10 -6.77 -12.06
N GLN A 283 25.41 -7.05 -12.11
CA GLN A 283 26.06 -7.99 -11.19
C GLN A 283 25.37 -9.37 -11.08
N GLY A 284 24.85 -9.88 -12.20
CA GLY A 284 24.17 -11.19 -12.26
C GLY A 284 22.72 -11.20 -11.76
N LEU A 285 22.18 -10.05 -11.35
CA LEU A 285 20.81 -9.87 -10.89
C LEU A 285 20.01 -9.06 -11.93
N THR A 286 18.74 -9.41 -12.12
CA THR A 286 17.80 -8.60 -12.94
C THR A 286 16.78 -7.90 -12.04
N MET A 287 16.24 -6.77 -12.48
CA MET A 287 15.12 -6.12 -11.78
C MET A 287 13.91 -7.05 -11.60
N GLN A 288 13.66 -7.95 -12.56
CA GLN A 288 12.57 -8.92 -12.44
C GLN A 288 12.82 -9.92 -11.30
N ASN A 289 14.07 -10.32 -11.04
CA ASN A 289 14.39 -11.17 -9.88
C ASN A 289 14.05 -10.46 -8.57
N VAL A 290 14.41 -9.18 -8.44
CA VAL A 290 14.12 -8.36 -7.26
C VAL A 290 12.61 -8.25 -7.03
N VAL A 291 11.84 -7.97 -8.08
CA VAL A 291 10.37 -7.88 -7.97
C VAL A 291 9.75 -9.23 -7.64
N ASN A 292 10.23 -10.33 -8.21
CA ASN A 292 9.75 -11.67 -7.89
C ASN A 292 10.02 -12.04 -6.42
N GLU A 293 11.17 -11.65 -5.88
CA GLU A 293 11.51 -11.84 -4.47
C GLU A 293 10.61 -10.98 -3.57
N LEU A 294 10.35 -9.73 -3.94
CA LEU A 294 9.39 -8.87 -3.24
C LEU A 294 7.98 -9.48 -3.20
N CYS A 295 7.49 -10.01 -4.33
CA CYS A 295 6.23 -10.75 -4.37
C CYS A 295 6.22 -11.96 -3.43
N ALA A 296 7.32 -12.73 -3.41
CA ALA A 296 7.46 -13.90 -2.54
C ALA A 296 7.47 -13.51 -1.06
N MET A 297 8.18 -12.45 -0.69
CA MET A 297 8.19 -11.90 0.67
C MET A 297 6.79 -11.42 1.08
N GLY A 298 6.11 -10.66 0.22
CA GLY A 298 4.76 -10.18 0.48
C GLY A 298 3.77 -11.32 0.76
N LYS A 299 3.85 -12.42 0.00
CA LYS A 299 3.04 -13.63 0.23
C LYS A 299 3.41 -14.41 1.50
N ALA A 300 4.64 -14.26 1.98
CA ALA A 300 5.10 -14.91 3.21
C ALA A 300 4.72 -14.12 4.48
N LEU A 301 4.41 -12.83 4.35
CA LEU A 301 3.96 -12.00 5.46
C LEU A 301 2.52 -12.34 5.85
N PRO A 302 2.15 -12.17 7.13
CA PRO A 302 0.77 -12.28 7.56
C PRO A 302 -0.12 -11.30 6.77
N ALA A 303 -1.30 -11.78 6.37
CA ALA A 303 -2.28 -10.92 5.75
C ALA A 303 -2.72 -9.80 6.72
N PRO A 304 -3.22 -8.66 6.21
CA PRO A 304 -3.77 -7.61 7.05
C PRO A 304 -4.86 -8.13 8.00
N SER A 305 -4.93 -7.56 9.20
CA SER A 305 -5.81 -8.02 10.29
C SER A 305 -7.28 -7.62 10.11
N TRP A 306 -7.58 -6.68 9.22
CA TRP A 306 -8.93 -6.25 8.85
C TRP A 306 -9.52 -7.14 7.76
N GLY A 307 -10.86 -7.15 7.64
CA GLY A 307 -11.57 -7.93 6.62
C GLY A 307 -11.37 -9.45 6.69
N MET A 308 -11.91 -10.15 5.69
CA MET A 308 -11.87 -11.62 5.59
C MET A 308 -11.01 -12.10 4.41
N GLU A 309 -10.36 -13.25 4.56
CA GLU A 309 -9.55 -13.85 3.48
C GLU A 309 -10.37 -14.74 2.56
N VAL A 310 -11.46 -15.32 3.08
CA VAL A 310 -12.31 -16.26 2.34
C VAL A 310 -13.64 -15.60 2.05
N PHE A 311 -13.89 -15.33 0.78
CA PHE A 311 -15.17 -14.84 0.29
C PHE A 311 -15.39 -15.31 -1.15
N CYS A 312 -16.61 -15.75 -1.44
CA CYS A 312 -17.02 -16.20 -2.75
C CYS A 312 -17.69 -15.07 -3.51
N THR A 313 -16.96 -14.44 -4.43
CA THR A 313 -17.45 -13.39 -5.35
C THR A 313 -18.51 -13.86 -6.36
N ARG A 314 -18.97 -15.11 -6.26
CA ARG A 314 -20.06 -15.66 -7.08
C ARG A 314 -21.35 -15.76 -6.29
N CYS A 315 -21.32 -16.21 -5.03
CA CYS A 315 -22.55 -16.50 -4.27
C CYS A 315 -22.62 -15.80 -2.91
N ASP A 316 -21.70 -14.88 -2.66
CA ASP A 316 -21.61 -14.01 -1.49
C ASP A 316 -21.56 -14.75 -0.15
N ARG A 317 -20.89 -15.91 -0.15
CA ARG A 317 -20.61 -16.70 1.06
C ARG A 317 -19.15 -16.59 1.46
N ASP A 318 -18.89 -16.62 2.76
CA ASP A 318 -17.58 -16.43 3.40
C ASP A 318 -16.84 -17.74 3.72
N ASN A 319 -17.36 -18.88 3.26
CA ASN A 319 -16.82 -20.21 3.59
C ASN A 319 -16.10 -20.92 2.43
N HIS A 320 -16.00 -20.29 1.27
CA HIS A 320 -15.23 -20.77 0.12
C HIS A 320 -14.88 -19.60 -0.81
N VAL A 321 -13.98 -19.84 -1.76
CA VAL A 321 -13.61 -18.89 -2.82
C VAL A 321 -14.34 -19.21 -4.12
N ARG A 322 -14.36 -18.27 -5.08
CA ARG A 322 -15.04 -18.39 -6.38
C ARG A 322 -14.71 -19.69 -7.12
N ALA A 323 -13.43 -20.07 -7.14
CA ALA A 323 -12.95 -21.29 -7.81
C ALA A 323 -13.61 -22.58 -7.30
N ASN A 324 -14.12 -22.57 -6.06
CA ASN A 324 -14.78 -23.71 -5.42
C ASN A 324 -16.31 -23.56 -5.36
N CYS A 325 -16.88 -22.60 -6.10
CA CYS A 325 -18.31 -22.29 -6.05
C CYS A 325 -19.09 -22.95 -7.20
N PHE A 326 -20.07 -23.76 -6.83
CA PHE A 326 -20.98 -24.44 -7.74
C PHE A 326 -22.40 -23.83 -7.74
N ALA A 327 -22.59 -22.71 -7.05
CA ALA A 327 -23.90 -22.05 -6.98
C ALA A 327 -24.28 -21.46 -8.33
N LYS A 328 -25.52 -21.68 -8.77
CA LYS A 328 -26.09 -20.98 -9.91
C LYS A 328 -26.67 -19.67 -9.39
N VAL A 329 -26.16 -18.55 -9.90
CA VAL A 329 -26.52 -17.20 -9.46
C VAL A 329 -26.88 -16.33 -10.66
N GLN A 330 -27.75 -15.37 -10.45
CA GLN A 330 -28.02 -14.29 -11.39
C GLN A 330 -27.64 -12.98 -10.70
N CYS A 331 -26.87 -12.13 -11.38
CA CYS A 331 -26.47 -10.83 -10.86
C CYS A 331 -27.38 -9.75 -11.46
N ASP A 332 -28.27 -9.18 -10.67
CA ASP A 332 -29.24 -8.19 -11.14
C ASP A 332 -28.56 -6.95 -11.75
N VAL A 333 -27.40 -6.54 -11.21
CA VAL A 333 -26.58 -5.42 -11.71
C VAL A 333 -26.05 -5.67 -13.13
N SER A 334 -25.73 -6.93 -13.45
CA SER A 334 -25.23 -7.33 -14.77
C SER A 334 -26.34 -7.53 -15.82
N VAL A 335 -27.57 -7.78 -15.38
CA VAL A 335 -28.74 -8.08 -16.23
C VAL A 335 -29.52 -6.82 -16.61
N SER A 336 -29.47 -5.76 -15.80
CA SER A 336 -30.20 -4.51 -16.04
C SER A 336 -29.62 -3.60 -17.15
N LEU A 337 -28.56 -4.01 -17.85
CA LEU A 337 -27.95 -3.23 -18.93
C LEU A 337 -28.36 -3.77 -20.32
N PRO A 338 -28.97 -2.96 -21.19
CA PRO A 338 -29.39 -3.41 -22.51
C PRO A 338 -28.17 -3.80 -23.36
N GLY A 339 -28.06 -5.10 -23.67
CA GLY A 339 -27.03 -5.64 -24.57
C GLY A 339 -26.12 -6.72 -23.99
N SER A 340 -26.25 -7.10 -22.71
CA SER A 340 -25.56 -8.29 -22.21
C SER A 340 -26.26 -9.55 -22.71
N ALA A 341 -25.59 -10.32 -23.56
CA ALA A 341 -26.00 -11.69 -23.85
C ALA A 341 -26.03 -12.45 -22.51
N THR A 342 -27.14 -13.10 -22.22
CA THR A 342 -27.27 -14.03 -21.11
C THR A 342 -26.37 -15.23 -21.38
N GLU A 343 -25.09 -15.13 -21.06
CA GLU A 343 -24.29 -16.31 -20.82
C GLU A 343 -24.67 -16.83 -19.43
N GLY A 344 -25.22 -18.05 -19.39
CA GLY A 344 -25.48 -18.74 -18.13
C GLY A 344 -24.16 -18.94 -17.39
N PHE A 345 -24.05 -18.31 -16.22
CA PHE A 345 -22.91 -18.41 -15.30
C PHE A 345 -22.87 -19.74 -14.54
#